data_AF-A0A353V2M1-F1
#
_entry.id   AF-A0A353V2M1-F1
#
_cell.length_a   1.000
_cell.length_b   1.000
_cell.length_c   1.000
_cell.angle_alpha   90.00
_cell.angle_beta   90.00
_cell.angle_gamma   90.00
#
_symmetry.space_group_name_H-M   'P 1'
#
loop_
_entity.id
_entity.type
_entity.pdbx_description
1 polymer ?
#
loop_
_entity_poly.entity_id
_entity_poly.type
_entity_poly.pdbx_seq_one_letter_code
_entity_poly.pdbx_strand_id
1 'polypeptide(L)'
;LHGEAAAHRPILAEYSEGFLDQMIAVVTASTVTAYALYTMSPETVAKFHTRLLPLTLPFVLYGIFRYLYLLYRRQLGGNPSELLLGDRALLLNALGWLLAVLLIIYGPGLE
;
A
#
# COMPACT_ATOMS: atom_id res chain seq x y z
N LEU A 1 29.96 20.86 9.93
CA LEU A 1 30.00 19.66 9.06
C LEU A 1 28.64 19.47 8.37
N HIS A 2 28.17 20.46 7.59
CA HIS A 2 26.88 20.41 6.87
C HIS A 2 27.06 20.27 5.34
N GLY A 3 28.26 19.87 4.89
CA GLY A 3 28.68 20.01 3.49
C GLY A 3 28.85 18.72 2.67
N GLU A 4 28.78 17.52 3.27
CA GLU A 4 29.18 16.27 2.58
C GLU A 4 28.06 15.26 2.35
N ALA A 5 26.83 15.49 2.82
CA ALA A 5 25.71 14.57 2.60
C ALA A 5 25.07 14.70 1.19
N ALA A 6 25.26 15.84 0.51
CA ALA A 6 24.69 16.10 -0.82
C ALA A 6 25.45 15.39 -1.97
N ALA A 7 26.59 14.76 -1.69
CA ALA A 7 27.45 14.15 -2.70
C ALA A 7 27.01 12.75 -3.17
N HIS A 8 26.02 12.11 -2.51
CA HIS A 8 25.70 10.71 -2.79
C HIS A 8 24.54 10.44 -3.76
N ARG A 9 23.65 11.41 -4.03
CA ARG A 9 22.55 11.25 -5.01
C ARG A 9 22.10 12.62 -5.59
N PRO A 10 22.71 13.09 -6.69
CA PRO A 10 22.34 14.38 -7.30
C PRO A 10 20.87 14.47 -7.76
N ILE A 11 20.20 13.35 -8.05
CA ILE A 11 18.78 13.32 -8.45
C ILE A 11 17.82 13.76 -7.32
N LEU A 12 18.24 13.69 -6.05
CA LEU A 12 17.44 14.19 -4.91
C LEU A 12 17.41 15.73 -4.88
N ALA A 13 18.29 16.42 -5.60
CA ALA A 13 18.25 17.87 -5.73
C ALA A 13 17.21 18.37 -6.76
N GLU A 14 16.74 17.50 -7.66
CA GLU A 14 15.75 17.85 -8.68
C GLU A 14 14.30 17.72 -8.20
N TYR A 15 14.05 16.89 -7.18
CA TYR A 15 12.71 16.69 -6.62
C TYR A 15 12.59 17.42 -5.29
N SER A 16 11.70 18.42 -5.22
CA SER A 16 11.32 18.98 -3.93
C SER A 16 10.48 17.97 -3.14
N GLU A 17 10.65 17.94 -1.82
CA GLU A 17 9.86 17.09 -0.93
C GLU A 17 8.35 17.26 -1.19
N GLY A 18 7.89 18.50 -1.37
CA GLY A 18 6.48 18.79 -1.66
C GLY A 18 5.97 18.26 -3.00
N PHE A 19 6.81 18.20 -4.05
CA PHE A 19 6.40 17.61 -5.33
C PHE A 19 6.30 16.08 -5.22
N LEU A 20 7.23 15.45 -4.49
CA LEU A 20 7.18 14.02 -4.24
C LEU A 20 5.94 13.64 -3.43
N ASP A 21 5.58 14.42 -2.41
CA ASP A 21 4.39 14.21 -1.60
C ASP A 21 3.10 14.28 -2.44
N GLN A 22 3.03 15.21 -3.40
CA GLN A 22 1.92 15.29 -4.34
C GLN A 22 1.83 14.06 -5.24
N MET A 23 2.95 13.59 -5.78
CA MET A 23 2.98 12.37 -6.59
C MET A 23 2.52 11.15 -5.77
N ILE A 24 3.01 11.03 -4.52
CA ILE A 24 2.60 9.96 -3.60
C ILE A 24 1.10 10.03 -3.32
N ALA A 25 0.55 11.22 -3.05
CA ALA A 25 -0.88 11.39 -2.79
C ALA A 25 -1.74 10.98 -4.00
N VAL A 26 -1.36 11.40 -5.21
CA VAL A 26 -2.08 11.04 -6.44
C VAL A 26 -2.00 9.53 -6.68
N VAL A 27 -0.80 8.94 -6.63
CA VAL A 27 -0.62 7.51 -6.89
C VAL A 27 -1.35 6.67 -5.85
N THR A 28 -1.27 7.00 -4.57
CA THR A 28 -1.96 6.26 -3.51
C THR A 28 -3.48 6.31 -3.66
N ALA A 29 -4.06 7.49 -3.95
CA ALA A 29 -5.48 7.62 -4.23
C ALA A 29 -5.90 6.83 -5.47
N SER A 30 -5.12 6.89 -6.55
CA SER A 30 -5.35 6.10 -7.76
C SER A 30 -5.27 4.60 -7.50
N THR A 31 -4.31 4.12 -6.71
CA THR A 31 -4.17 2.71 -6.34
C THR A 31 -5.38 2.20 -5.56
N VAL A 32 -5.84 2.95 -4.54
CA VAL A 32 -7.04 2.61 -3.77
C VAL A 32 -8.27 2.55 -4.69
N THR A 33 -8.42 3.55 -5.56
CA THR A 33 -9.54 3.63 -6.48
C THR A 33 -9.53 2.46 -7.46
N ALA A 34 -8.38 2.16 -8.07
CA ALA A 34 -8.22 1.03 -8.97
C ALA A 34 -8.53 -0.30 -8.28
N TYR A 35 -8.08 -0.49 -7.04
CA TYR A 35 -8.41 -1.68 -6.26
C TYR A 35 -9.90 -1.79 -5.96
N ALA A 36 -10.54 -0.68 -5.55
CA ALA A 36 -11.98 -0.64 -5.29
C ALA A 36 -12.77 -1.03 -6.54
N LEU A 37 -12.48 -0.39 -7.68
CA LEU A 37 -13.12 -0.70 -8.96
C LEU A 37 -12.89 -2.15 -9.38
N TYR A 38 -11.68 -2.67 -9.21
CA TYR A 38 -11.37 -4.08 -9.46
C TYR A 38 -12.26 -5.00 -8.62
N THR A 39 -12.30 -4.82 -7.29
CA THR A 39 -13.09 -5.70 -6.39
C THR A 39 -14.59 -5.62 -6.61
N MET A 40 -15.11 -4.53 -7.18
CA MET A 40 -16.53 -4.30 -7.46
C MET A 40 -16.92 -4.62 -8.90
N SER A 41 -15.95 -4.82 -9.79
CA SER A 41 -16.20 -5.04 -11.22
C SER A 41 -17.03 -6.31 -11.47
N PRO A 42 -18.04 -6.27 -12.35
CA PRO A 42 -18.84 -7.44 -12.70
C PRO A 42 -17.99 -8.62 -13.19
N GLU A 43 -16.89 -8.34 -13.89
CA GLU A 43 -15.94 -9.33 -14.40
C GLU A 43 -15.25 -10.07 -13.26
N THR A 44 -14.86 -9.37 -12.18
CA THR A 44 -14.24 -9.97 -11.00
C THR A 44 -15.25 -10.79 -10.21
N VAL A 45 -16.48 -10.28 -10.06
CA VAL A 45 -17.58 -11.03 -9.43
C VAL A 45 -17.89 -12.31 -10.20
N ALA A 46 -17.94 -12.26 -11.54
CA ALA A 46 -18.15 -13.42 -12.39
C ALA A 46 -16.97 -14.40 -12.32
N LYS A 47 -15.73 -13.90 -12.27
CA LYS A 47 -14.53 -14.73 -12.21
C LYS A 47 -14.42 -15.52 -10.90
N PHE A 48 -14.64 -14.85 -9.76
CA PHE A 48 -14.47 -15.45 -8.43
C PHE A 48 -15.78 -15.89 -7.79
N HIS A 49 -16.91 -15.72 -8.49
CA HIS A 49 -18.25 -16.09 -8.01
C HIS A 49 -18.62 -15.49 -6.65
N THR A 50 -18.05 -14.32 -6.32
CA THR A 50 -18.22 -13.67 -5.01
C THR A 50 -18.33 -12.16 -5.12
N ARG A 51 -19.18 -11.56 -4.30
CA ARG A 51 -19.37 -10.11 -4.17
C ARG A 51 -18.70 -9.53 -2.92
N LEU A 52 -17.99 -10.37 -2.17
CA LEU A 52 -17.43 -10.02 -0.87
C LEU A 52 -16.01 -9.47 -0.93
N LEU A 53 -15.35 -9.49 -2.10
CA LEU A 53 -14.00 -8.95 -2.28
C LEU A 53 -13.84 -7.49 -1.83
N PRO A 54 -14.81 -6.57 -1.98
CA PRO A 54 -14.69 -5.22 -1.44
C PRO A 54 -14.49 -5.14 0.09
N LEU A 55 -14.76 -6.22 0.85
CA LEU A 55 -14.47 -6.28 2.29
C LEU A 55 -12.97 -6.26 2.62
N THR A 56 -12.10 -6.50 1.64
CA THR A 56 -10.64 -6.41 1.82
C THR A 56 -10.12 -4.96 1.73
N LEU A 57 -10.96 -4.03 1.28
CA LEU A 57 -10.63 -2.62 1.04
C LEU A 57 -10.16 -1.88 2.32
N PRO A 58 -10.77 -2.08 3.51
CA PRO A 58 -10.26 -1.51 4.76
C PRO A 58 -8.82 -1.93 5.09
N PHE A 59 -8.41 -3.18 4.77
CA PHE A 59 -7.03 -3.63 4.99
C PHE A 59 -6.05 -2.91 4.05
N VAL A 60 -6.44 -2.69 2.79
CA VAL A 60 -5.61 -1.95 1.82
C VAL A 60 -5.45 -0.49 2.26
N LEU A 61 -6.55 0.16 2.67
CA LEU A 61 -6.52 1.53 3.19
C LEU A 61 -5.63 1.64 4.43
N TYR A 62 -5.81 0.74 5.40
CA TYR A 62 -4.97 0.71 6.60
C TYR A 62 -3.49 0.53 6.24
N GLY A 63 -3.18 -0.39 5.33
CA GLY A 63 -1.80 -0.65 4.90
C GLY A 63 -1.14 0.59 4.29
N ILE A 64 -1.85 1.28 3.39
CA ILE A 64 -1.37 2.52 2.77
C ILE A 64 -1.18 3.61 3.82
N PHE A 65 -2.17 3.85 4.69
CA PHE A 65 -2.07 4.88 5.73
C PHE A 65 -0.95 4.57 6.73
N ARG A 66 -0.77 3.31 7.13
CA ARG A 66 0.31 2.89 8.01
C ARG A 66 1.68 3.09 7.36
N TYR A 67 1.81 2.75 6.09
CA TYR A 67 3.04 2.99 5.32
C TYR A 67 3.36 4.48 5.22
N LEU A 68 2.39 5.32 4.83
CA LEU A 68 2.56 6.77 4.77
C LEU A 68 2.91 7.35 6.14
N TYR A 69 2.27 6.88 7.21
CA TYR A 69 2.59 7.29 8.58
C TYR A 69 4.06 6.99 8.91
N LEU A 70 4.54 5.77 8.62
CA LEU A 70 5.92 5.39 8.88
C LEU A 70 6.91 6.23 8.06
N LEU A 71 6.58 6.49 6.79
CA LEU A 71 7.37 7.29 5.87
C LEU A 71 7.55 8.72 6.39
N TYR A 72 6.46 9.42 6.71
CA TYR A 72 6.49 10.82 7.14
C TYR A 72 6.97 11.00 8.58
N ARG A 73 6.59 10.12 9.52
CA ARG A 73 6.95 10.30 10.94
C ARG A 73 8.39 9.94 11.27
N ARG A 74 8.98 8.95 10.59
CA ARG A 74 10.30 8.48 10.98
C ARG A 74 11.45 9.16 10.25
N GLN A 75 11.18 10.02 9.25
CA GLN A 75 12.20 10.66 8.40
C GLN A 75 13.29 9.67 7.96
N LEU A 76 12.92 8.39 7.84
CA LEU A 76 13.84 7.33 7.49
C LEU A 76 14.06 7.46 5.99
N GLY A 77 15.08 8.21 5.59
CA GLY A 77 15.70 8.10 4.26
C GLY A 77 16.33 6.72 4.00
N GLY A 78 15.96 5.70 4.79
CA GLY A 78 16.34 4.31 4.66
C GLY A 78 15.48 3.57 3.64
N ASN A 79 15.89 2.35 3.32
CA ASN A 79 15.28 1.55 2.27
C ASN A 79 13.79 1.29 2.56
N PRO A 80 12.83 1.69 1.68
CA PRO A 80 11.40 1.52 1.93
C PRO A 80 10.98 0.07 2.18
N SER A 81 11.75 -0.90 1.68
CA SER A 81 11.55 -2.33 1.98
C SER A 81 11.85 -2.70 3.43
N GLU A 82 12.84 -2.08 4.07
CA GLU A 82 13.12 -2.27 5.51
C GLU A 82 12.04 -1.64 6.38
N LEU A 83 11.49 -0.50 5.96
CA LEU A 83 10.36 0.14 6.63
C LEU A 83 9.12 -0.78 6.63
N LEU A 84 8.85 -1.41 5.48
CA LEU A 84 7.75 -2.36 5.30
C LEU A 84 7.93 -3.62 6.15
N LEU A 85 9.11 -4.23 6.12
CA LEU A 85 9.40 -5.48 6.83
C LEU A 85 9.65 -5.27 8.33
N GLY A 86 10.01 -4.06 8.76
CA GLY A 86 10.25 -3.74 10.16
C GLY A 86 8.98 -3.50 10.98
N ASP A 87 7.86 -3.13 10.36
CA ASP A 87 6.62 -2.84 11.06
C ASP A 87 5.71 -4.07 11.19
N ARG A 88 5.64 -4.62 12.41
CA ARG A 88 4.80 -5.78 12.72
C ARG A 88 3.33 -5.55 12.41
N ALA A 89 2.81 -4.33 12.62
CA ALA A 89 1.40 -4.03 12.36
C ALA A 89 1.08 -4.10 10.87
N LEU A 90 1.97 -3.58 10.01
CA LEU A 90 1.84 -3.67 8.57
C LEU A 90 1.92 -5.10 8.06
N LEU A 91 2.83 -5.92 8.60
CA LEU A 91 2.93 -7.35 8.28
C LEU A 91 1.67 -8.12 8.69
N LEU A 92 1.15 -7.88 9.90
CA LEU A 92 -0.09 -8.51 10.36
C LEU A 92 -1.28 -8.10 9.51
N ASN A 93 -1.35 -6.83 9.09
CA ASN A 93 -2.38 -6.36 8.17
C ASN A 93 -2.29 -7.06 6.80
N ALA A 94 -1.08 -7.19 6.25
CA ALA A 94 -0.86 -7.89 4.98
C ALA A 94 -1.26 -9.38 5.07
N LEU A 95 -0.93 -10.03 6.19
CA LEU A 95 -1.34 -11.41 6.45
C LEU A 95 -2.86 -11.53 6.58
N GLY A 96 -3.50 -10.63 7.34
CA GLY A 96 -4.95 -10.58 7.49
C GLY A 96 -5.68 -10.35 6.16
N TRP A 97 -5.14 -9.46 5.33
CA TRP A 97 -5.62 -9.24 3.97
C TRP A 97 -5.50 -10.49 3.10
N LEU A 98 -4.35 -11.16 3.12
CA LEU A 98 -4.12 -12.38 2.36
C LEU A 98 -5.11 -13.49 2.78
N LEU A 99 -5.29 -13.68 4.09
CA LEU A 99 -6.25 -14.64 4.62
C LEU A 99 -7.68 -14.28 4.21
N ALA A 100 -8.08 -13.02 4.29
CA ALA A 100 -9.41 -12.57 3.86
C ALA A 100 -9.65 -12.85 2.36
N VAL A 101 -8.67 -12.54 1.50
CA VAL A 101 -8.75 -12.83 0.05
C VAL A 101 -8.88 -14.33 -0.20
N LEU A 102 -8.05 -15.15 0.45
CA LEU A 102 -8.10 -16.61 0.30
C LEU A 102 -9.45 -17.18 0.76
N LEU A 103 -9.96 -16.74 1.91
CA LEU A 103 -11.26 -17.18 2.42
C LEU A 103 -12.41 -16.76 1.51
N ILE A 104 -12.37 -15.55 0.94
CA ILE A 104 -13.42 -15.05 0.04
C ILE A 104 -13.43 -15.79 -1.30
N ILE A 105 -12.25 -16.13 -1.84
CA ILE A 105 -12.12 -16.80 -3.14
C ILE A 105 -12.34 -18.32 -3.04
N TYR A 106 -11.79 -18.97 -2.02
CA TYR A 106 -11.82 -20.43 -1.87
C TYR A 106 -12.90 -20.94 -0.90
N GLY A 107 -13.43 -20.07 -0.04
CA GLY A 107 -14.52 -20.43 0.89
C GLY A 107 -15.76 -21.03 0.21
N PRO A 108 -16.24 -20.49 -0.94
CA PRO A 108 -17.39 -21.06 -1.65
C PRO A 108 -17.11 -22.41 -2.33
N GLY A 109 -15.84 -22.78 -2.53
CA GLY A 109 -15.45 -24.05 -3.16
C GLY A 109 -15.23 -25.21 -2.17
N LEU A 110 -15.45 -24.95 -0.88
CA LEU A 110 -15.38 -25.94 0.21
C LEU A 110 -16.76 -26.52 0.58
N GLU A 111 -17.84 -26.10 -0.09
CA GLU A 111 -19.20 -26.66 0.04
C GLU A 111 -19.58 -27.57 -1.14
#